data_AF-A0A202DFS8-F1
#
_entry.id   AF-A0A202DFS8-F1
#
_cell.length_a   1.000
_cell.length_b   1.000
_cell.length_c   1.000
_cell.angle_alpha   90.00
_cell.angle_beta   90.00
_cell.angle_gamma   90.00
#
_symmetry.space_group_name_H-M   'P 1'
#
loop_
_entity.id
_entity.type
_entity.pdbx_description
1 polymer ?
#
loop_
_entity_poly.entity_id
_entity_poly.type
_entity_poly.pdbx_seq_one_letter_code
_entity_poly.pdbx_strand_id
1 'polypeptide(L)'
;METKKGAKKRSDIVKKTKKATSSSKSKKTVKHAHQKKTVKSHSSSHSKTHSKEGRSRAHATHSNHKKPNHSFIEKILKVEHELPLGIRVLTVYLFLLAVFYLIVGVSFRKAMIFGVYVDGLLAFVINALTILVICSMIYGFAKKKIQYYYVSTVFFVLVIMNTLTSIFTLRLYTTGVLRDLINYSFALVLLLNVSTIIFILSKKYYFLHPKPEYHVSSTDKLFVIGLTIMWIFLMGGILYYGNAFLDQSFAEVDVLVEDLYERSVLETVNYCGYSSNRDLCFYVGAIINKDDPNAKLLCDYVNLPYFHNDCLKSVSE
;
A
#
# COMPACT_ATOMS: atom_id res chain seq x y z
N MET A 1 -46.63 -33.10 -42.19
CA MET A 1 -45.55 -34.11 -42.22
C MET A 1 -44.96 -34.17 -40.83
N GLU A 2 -45.49 -35.04 -39.98
CA GLU A 2 -44.96 -36.39 -39.71
C GLU A 2 -43.62 -36.32 -38.96
N THR A 3 -43.65 -36.45 -37.61
CA THR A 3 -43.23 -37.65 -36.82
C THR A 3 -41.71 -37.84 -36.78
N LYS A 4 -41.02 -38.28 -35.73
CA LYS A 4 -41.31 -38.93 -34.44
C LYS A 4 -39.96 -39.07 -33.69
N LYS A 5 -40.02 -39.01 -32.36
CA LYS A 5 -39.42 -39.94 -31.35
C LYS A 5 -37.95 -40.39 -31.42
N GLY A 6 -37.32 -40.32 -30.23
CA GLY A 6 -36.36 -41.32 -29.71
C GLY A 6 -35.55 -40.71 -28.55
N ALA A 7 -35.87 -40.82 -27.25
CA ALA A 7 -36.08 -41.97 -26.36
C ALA A 7 -34.82 -42.83 -26.05
N LYS A 8 -34.25 -42.56 -24.86
CA LYS A 8 -34.09 -43.51 -23.73
C LYS A 8 -32.94 -44.56 -23.72
N LYS A 9 -32.07 -44.46 -22.71
CA LYS A 9 -31.52 -45.50 -21.77
C LYS A 9 -30.30 -44.88 -21.06
N ARG A 10 -30.20 -44.67 -19.74
CA ARG A 10 -30.34 -45.52 -18.53
C ARG A 10 -29.56 -46.84 -18.61
N SER A 11 -28.52 -46.96 -17.79
CA SER A 11 -28.13 -48.11 -16.93
C SER A 11 -26.68 -47.87 -16.47
N ASP A 12 -26.32 -47.68 -15.21
CA ASP A 12 -26.47 -48.51 -14.01
C ASP A 12 -25.22 -49.36 -13.67
N ILE A 13 -24.69 -49.07 -12.47
CA ILE A 13 -24.18 -50.00 -11.43
C ILE A 13 -22.74 -50.57 -11.58
N VAL A 14 -22.07 -50.53 -10.41
CA VAL A 14 -21.33 -51.61 -9.72
C VAL A 14 -19.90 -51.16 -9.38
N LYS A 15 -19.66 -50.59 -8.19
CA LYS A 15 -19.37 -51.25 -6.89
C LYS A 15 -18.12 -52.14 -6.89
N LYS A 16 -17.36 -51.98 -5.80
CA LYS A 16 -16.57 -52.97 -5.03
C LYS A 16 -15.07 -52.71 -5.05
N THR A 17 -14.31 -52.92 -3.97
CA THR A 17 -14.49 -52.92 -2.50
C THR A 17 -13.11 -53.29 -1.94
N LYS A 18 -12.84 -52.90 -0.69
CA LYS A 18 -12.04 -53.65 0.33
C LYS A 18 -10.53 -53.71 0.04
N LYS A 19 -9.62 -53.83 1.01
CA LYS A 19 -9.60 -54.13 2.46
C LYS A 19 -8.17 -53.71 2.89
N ALA A 20 -7.94 -52.95 3.96
CA ALA A 20 -7.94 -53.32 5.38
C ALA A 20 -6.60 -53.84 5.95
N THR A 21 -6.28 -53.29 7.13
CA THR A 21 -5.68 -53.93 8.33
C THR A 21 -4.25 -54.47 8.29
N SER A 22 -3.39 -53.96 9.17
CA SER A 22 -3.08 -54.53 10.51
C SER A 22 -1.72 -53.95 11.01
N SER A 23 -1.68 -53.38 12.23
CA SER A 23 -1.09 -53.97 13.47
C SER A 23 0.46 -54.02 13.47
N SER A 24 1.24 -53.83 14.54
CA SER A 24 0.99 -53.76 15.98
C SER A 24 2.28 -53.30 16.69
N LYS A 25 2.14 -52.82 17.96
CA LYS A 25 3.02 -52.98 19.15
C LYS A 25 4.51 -52.58 19.02
N SER A 26 5.08 -51.83 19.97
CA SER A 26 5.39 -52.34 21.31
C SER A 26 5.88 -51.25 22.28
N LYS A 27 5.53 -51.45 23.55
CA LYS A 27 5.99 -50.78 24.77
C LYS A 27 7.51 -50.80 24.94
N LYS A 28 8.07 -49.79 25.64
CA LYS A 28 8.99 -50.01 26.77
C LYS A 28 9.06 -48.82 27.74
N THR A 29 8.60 -49.09 28.95
CA THR A 29 8.86 -48.42 30.23
C THR A 29 10.30 -48.65 30.68
N VAL A 30 10.95 -47.73 31.43
CA VAL A 30 11.91 -47.91 32.56
C VAL A 30 12.34 -46.49 33.03
N LYS A 31 11.85 -46.00 34.17
CA LYS A 31 12.43 -45.91 35.55
C LYS A 31 13.60 -44.92 35.78
N HIS A 32 13.35 -44.04 36.76
CA HIS A 32 14.23 -43.39 37.74
C HIS A 32 15.76 -43.46 37.62
N ALA A 33 16.40 -42.30 37.82
CA ALA A 33 17.50 -42.17 38.78
C ALA A 33 17.60 -40.74 39.34
N HIS A 34 17.43 -40.63 40.66
CA HIS A 34 17.94 -39.55 41.49
C HIS A 34 19.46 -39.43 41.33
N GLN A 35 20.00 -38.21 41.37
CA GLN A 35 21.24 -37.97 42.10
C GLN A 35 21.28 -36.55 42.69
N LYS A 36 21.06 -36.50 44.01
CA LYS A 36 21.53 -35.45 44.91
C LYS A 36 23.07 -35.40 44.84
N LYS A 37 23.63 -34.19 44.78
CA LYS A 37 24.94 -33.88 45.36
C LYS A 37 24.82 -32.64 46.23
N THR A 38 24.60 -32.88 47.52
CA THR A 38 24.98 -32.00 48.64
C THR A 38 26.30 -32.52 49.22
N VAL A 39 27.07 -31.60 49.85
CA VAL A 39 28.22 -31.75 50.78
C VAL A 39 29.39 -30.88 50.28
N LYS A 40 30.12 -30.05 51.04
CA LYS A 40 30.13 -29.53 52.42
C LYS A 40 31.19 -28.39 52.42
N SER A 41 30.90 -27.20 52.92
CA SER A 41 31.44 -26.59 54.15
C SER A 41 32.97 -26.44 54.26
N HIS A 42 33.46 -25.20 54.37
CA HIS A 42 34.41 -24.82 55.41
C HIS A 42 34.25 -23.36 55.85
N SER A 43 34.13 -23.22 57.17
CA SER A 43 34.17 -22.07 58.08
C SER A 43 35.50 -21.31 58.06
N SER A 44 35.52 -20.00 58.33
CA SER A 44 35.88 -19.37 59.65
C SER A 44 35.99 -17.85 59.38
N SER A 45 35.36 -16.88 60.07
CA SER A 45 35.23 -16.47 61.49
C SER A 45 36.21 -15.33 61.90
N HIS A 46 35.63 -14.25 62.47
CA HIS A 46 36.20 -13.16 63.30
C HIS A 46 37.02 -12.05 62.61
N SER A 47 37.00 -10.76 62.97
CA SER A 47 36.52 -9.94 64.12
C SER A 47 36.34 -8.46 63.65
N LYS A 48 35.28 -7.72 63.98
CA LYS A 48 35.05 -6.75 65.09
C LYS A 48 36.06 -5.58 65.30
N THR A 49 35.57 -4.37 64.99
CA THR A 49 35.66 -3.06 65.70
C THR A 49 36.98 -2.25 65.74
N HIS A 50 37.00 -1.02 65.20
CA HIS A 50 37.02 0.24 65.98
C HIS A 50 36.93 1.51 65.12
N SER A 51 36.27 2.51 65.70
CA SER A 51 36.06 3.91 65.29
C SER A 51 37.36 4.72 65.12
N LYS A 52 37.37 5.68 64.18
CA LYS A 52 37.74 7.08 64.47
C LYS A 52 37.40 8.05 63.32
N GLU A 53 36.80 9.17 63.72
CA GLU A 53 36.58 10.38 62.95
C GLU A 53 37.85 10.93 62.31
N GLY A 54 37.70 11.46 61.09
CA GLY A 54 38.74 12.20 60.38
C GLY A 54 38.09 13.14 59.38
N ARG A 55 37.67 14.30 59.86
CA ARG A 55 37.27 15.49 59.10
C ARG A 55 38.29 15.75 57.97
N SER A 56 37.83 15.74 56.72
CA SER A 56 38.38 16.60 55.67
C SER A 56 37.31 16.88 54.63
N ARG A 57 36.86 18.13 54.66
CA ARG A 57 36.07 18.79 53.61
C ARG A 57 36.87 18.74 52.32
N ALA A 58 36.51 17.84 51.42
CA ALA A 58 36.79 18.01 50.01
C ALA A 58 35.51 18.54 49.37
N HIS A 59 35.62 19.73 48.76
CA HIS A 59 34.57 20.40 48.03
C HIS A 59 33.84 19.42 47.10
N ALA A 60 32.55 19.20 47.36
CA ALA A 60 31.63 18.72 46.36
C ALA A 60 31.49 19.82 45.31
N THR A 61 32.38 19.81 44.31
CA THR A 61 32.07 20.41 43.02
C THR A 61 30.86 19.64 42.50
N HIS A 62 29.68 20.24 42.65
CA HIS A 62 28.54 19.94 41.81
C HIS A 62 28.99 20.17 40.36
N SER A 63 29.57 19.14 39.74
CA SER A 63 29.54 19.03 38.30
C SER A 63 28.06 18.93 37.97
N ASN A 64 27.47 20.07 37.62
CA ASN A 64 26.29 20.12 36.81
C ASN A 64 26.66 19.39 35.51
N HIS A 65 26.53 18.07 35.51
CA HIS A 65 26.40 17.27 34.31
C HIS A 65 25.11 17.76 33.65
N LYS A 66 25.26 18.84 32.90
CA LYS A 66 24.35 19.32 31.89
C LYS A 66 24.18 18.13 30.96
N LYS A 67 23.15 17.32 31.22
CA LYS A 67 22.76 16.21 30.33
C LYS A 67 22.73 16.82 28.93
N PRO A 68 23.47 16.25 27.96
CA PRO A 68 23.44 16.79 26.62
C PRO A 68 21.98 16.87 26.20
N ASN A 69 21.56 18.04 25.72
CA ASN A 69 20.28 18.22 25.07
C ASN A 69 20.31 17.33 23.83
N HIS A 70 20.00 16.05 24.01
CA HIS A 70 19.81 15.10 22.93
C HIS A 70 18.77 15.72 22.01
N SER A 71 19.20 16.05 20.79
CA SER A 71 18.36 16.68 19.79
C SER A 71 17.12 15.82 19.58
N PHE A 72 16.02 16.45 19.17
CA PHE A 72 14.77 15.73 18.88
C PHE A 72 15.01 14.56 17.90
N ILE A 73 15.97 14.74 16.98
CA ILE A 73 16.43 13.75 16.00
C ILE A 73 17.07 12.53 16.67
N GLU A 74 17.90 12.72 17.69
CA GLU A 74 18.56 11.61 18.39
C GLU A 74 17.58 10.78 19.25
N LYS A 75 16.54 11.42 19.78
CA LYS A 75 15.43 10.71 20.44
C LYS A 75 14.59 9.89 19.46
N ILE A 76 14.39 10.38 18.23
CA ILE A 76 13.69 9.64 17.17
C ILE A 76 14.53 8.43 16.71
N LEU A 77 15.83 8.62 16.47
CA LEU A 77 16.75 7.55 16.04
C LEU A 77 16.88 6.41 17.06
N LYS A 78 16.91 6.73 18.37
CA LYS A 78 16.94 5.69 19.43
C LYS A 78 15.66 4.88 19.51
N VAL A 79 14.49 5.52 19.36
CA VAL A 79 13.20 4.81 19.31
C VAL A 79 13.17 3.87 18.11
N GLU A 80 13.68 4.29 16.95
CA GLU A 80 13.69 3.48 15.73
C GLU A 80 14.54 2.20 15.87
N HIS A 81 15.67 2.25 16.58
CA HIS A 81 16.54 1.09 16.80
C HIS A 81 15.92 0.01 17.70
N GLU A 82 14.96 0.38 18.57
CA GLU A 82 14.26 -0.56 19.45
C GLU A 82 13.05 -1.24 18.79
N LEU A 83 12.66 -0.81 17.58
CA LEU A 83 11.56 -1.42 16.84
C LEU A 83 12.01 -2.66 16.08
N PRO A 84 11.19 -3.74 16.09
CA PRO A 84 11.31 -4.85 15.16
C PRO A 84 11.45 -4.40 13.71
N LEU A 85 12.32 -5.07 12.95
CA LEU A 85 12.54 -4.76 11.54
C LEU A 85 11.23 -4.63 10.75
N GLY A 86 10.32 -5.61 10.88
CA GLY A 86 9.04 -5.58 10.14
C GLY A 86 8.13 -4.41 10.56
N ILE A 87 8.09 -4.04 11.84
CA ILE A 87 7.31 -2.88 12.31
C ILE A 87 7.95 -1.57 11.83
N ARG A 88 9.29 -1.49 11.79
CA ARG A 88 10.00 -0.33 11.23
C ARG A 88 9.65 -0.13 9.77
N VAL A 89 9.74 -1.19 8.96
CA VAL A 89 9.39 -1.14 7.53
C VAL A 89 7.90 -0.80 7.34
N LEU A 90 7.01 -1.38 8.14
CA LEU A 90 5.59 -1.02 8.12
C LEU A 90 5.35 0.46 8.46
N THR A 91 6.10 1.00 9.43
CA THR A 91 5.99 2.41 9.82
C THR A 91 6.45 3.35 8.70
N VAL A 92 7.56 3.01 8.03
CA VAL A 92 8.04 3.74 6.84
C VAL A 92 7.00 3.67 5.72
N TYR A 93 6.43 2.47 5.47
CA TYR A 93 5.38 2.30 4.49
C TYR A 93 4.14 3.18 4.79
N LEU A 94 3.68 3.20 6.04
CA LEU A 94 2.57 4.07 6.46
C LEU A 94 2.91 5.55 6.31
N PHE A 95 4.15 5.95 6.61
CA PHE A 95 4.60 7.31 6.42
C PHE A 95 4.57 7.72 4.94
N LEU A 96 5.11 6.88 4.05
CA LEU A 96 5.02 7.10 2.60
C LEU A 96 3.56 7.20 2.13
N LEU A 97 2.69 6.35 2.66
CA LEU A 97 1.26 6.39 2.37
C LEU A 97 0.62 7.71 2.82
N ALA A 98 0.94 8.20 4.02
CA ALA A 98 0.44 9.49 4.52
C ALA A 98 0.91 10.66 3.64
N VAL A 99 2.17 10.67 3.22
CA VAL A 99 2.72 11.68 2.30
C VAL A 99 2.00 11.63 0.96
N PHE A 100 1.77 10.43 0.42
CA PHE A 100 1.03 10.26 -0.83
C PHE A 100 -0.40 10.80 -0.73
N TYR A 101 -1.15 10.46 0.33
CA TYR A 101 -2.49 11.01 0.55
C TYR A 101 -2.49 12.52 0.77
N LEU A 102 -1.44 13.08 1.37
CA LEU A 102 -1.31 14.52 1.54
C LEU A 102 -1.11 15.22 0.19
N ILE A 103 -0.20 14.72 -0.65
CA ILE A 103 0.04 15.28 -1.98
C ILE A 103 -1.22 15.15 -2.84
N VAL A 104 -1.81 13.96 -2.91
CA VAL A 104 -2.99 13.71 -3.76
C VAL A 104 -4.22 14.47 -3.23
N GLY A 105 -4.44 14.45 -1.92
CA GLY A 105 -5.59 15.08 -1.29
C GLY A 105 -5.59 16.61 -1.40
N VAL A 106 -4.40 17.24 -1.33
CA VAL A 106 -4.26 18.69 -1.51
C VAL A 106 -4.33 19.08 -2.99
N SER A 107 -3.62 18.36 -3.87
CA SER A 107 -3.52 18.73 -5.28
C SER A 107 -4.80 18.44 -6.08
N PHE A 108 -5.44 17.29 -5.84
CA PHE A 108 -6.54 16.83 -6.70
C PHE A 108 -7.91 16.94 -6.05
N ARG A 109 -8.01 17.07 -4.71
CA ARG A 109 -9.29 17.13 -3.95
C ARG A 109 -10.29 16.06 -4.41
N LYS A 110 -9.79 14.87 -4.66
CA LYS A 110 -10.54 13.71 -5.16
C LYS A 110 -10.32 12.55 -4.20
N ALA A 111 -11.37 11.80 -3.94
CA ALA A 111 -11.35 10.62 -3.09
C ALA A 111 -12.30 9.56 -3.66
N MET A 112 -11.93 8.29 -3.49
CA MET A 112 -12.78 7.17 -3.86
C MET A 112 -13.14 6.38 -2.61
N ILE A 113 -14.43 6.36 -2.28
CA ILE A 113 -14.99 5.65 -1.13
C ILE A 113 -16.03 4.65 -1.60
N PHE A 114 -15.79 3.38 -1.33
CA PHE A 114 -16.62 2.23 -1.68
C PHE A 114 -17.13 2.28 -3.13
N GLY A 115 -16.26 2.64 -4.06
CA GLY A 115 -16.58 2.80 -5.49
C GLY A 115 -17.25 4.11 -5.87
N VAL A 116 -17.69 4.92 -4.91
CA VAL A 116 -18.21 6.26 -5.17
C VAL A 116 -17.06 7.24 -5.32
N TYR A 117 -17.07 7.97 -6.43
CA TYR A 117 -16.16 9.08 -6.68
C TYR A 117 -16.68 10.33 -5.98
N VAL A 118 -15.87 10.91 -5.11
CA VAL A 118 -16.18 12.12 -4.34
C VAL A 118 -15.16 13.19 -4.70
N ASP A 119 -15.63 14.41 -4.92
CA ASP A 119 -14.82 15.58 -5.21
C ASP A 119 -15.07 16.74 -4.23
N GLY A 120 -14.26 17.79 -4.35
CA GLY A 120 -14.43 19.04 -3.61
C GLY A 120 -14.09 18.95 -2.12
N LEU A 121 -14.85 19.68 -1.30
CA LEU A 121 -14.58 19.81 0.14
C LEU A 121 -14.75 18.48 0.88
N LEU A 122 -15.73 17.66 0.48
CA LEU A 122 -15.99 16.38 1.11
C LEU A 122 -14.79 15.43 0.93
N ALA A 123 -14.25 15.36 -0.29
CA ALA A 123 -13.05 14.58 -0.58
C ALA A 123 -11.83 15.05 0.21
N PHE A 124 -11.68 16.37 0.39
CA PHE A 124 -10.62 16.93 1.23
C PHE A 124 -10.74 16.47 2.69
N VAL A 125 -11.95 16.54 3.27
CA VAL A 125 -12.20 16.08 4.65
C VAL A 125 -11.90 14.60 4.81
N ILE A 126 -12.33 13.77 3.85
CA ILE A 126 -12.06 12.32 3.82
C ILE A 126 -10.55 12.04 3.82
N ASN A 127 -9.79 12.72 2.94
CA ASN A 127 -8.35 12.55 2.85
C ASN A 127 -7.66 13.01 4.14
N ALA A 128 -8.09 14.12 4.73
CA ALA A 128 -7.56 14.61 6.01
C ALA A 128 -7.81 13.63 7.16
N LEU A 129 -9.02 13.06 7.27
CA LEU A 129 -9.34 12.02 8.25
C LEU A 129 -8.49 10.76 8.05
N THR A 130 -8.30 10.35 6.79
CA THR A 130 -7.45 9.21 6.44
C THR A 130 -6.01 9.42 6.90
N ILE A 131 -5.45 10.60 6.63
CA ILE A 131 -4.10 10.99 7.09
C ILE A 131 -4.02 10.97 8.62
N LEU A 132 -5.01 11.54 9.32
CA LEU A 132 -5.05 11.52 10.79
C LEU A 132 -5.06 10.09 11.34
N VAL A 133 -5.84 9.19 10.74
CA VAL A 133 -5.86 7.78 11.11
C VAL A 133 -4.48 7.14 10.88
N ILE A 134 -3.83 7.40 9.74
CA ILE A 134 -2.48 6.88 9.44
C ILE A 134 -1.44 7.40 10.44
N CYS A 135 -1.42 8.70 10.71
CA CYS A 135 -0.55 9.31 11.73
C CYS A 135 -0.78 8.70 13.12
N SER A 136 -2.04 8.43 13.48
CA SER A 136 -2.39 7.78 14.74
C SER A 136 -1.84 6.35 14.81
N MET A 137 -1.87 5.59 13.70
CA MET A 137 -1.31 4.24 13.62
C MET A 137 0.21 4.26 13.77
N ILE A 138 0.92 5.17 13.08
CA ILE A 138 2.38 5.37 13.20
C ILE A 138 2.76 5.62 14.67
N TYR A 139 2.07 6.57 15.32
CA TYR A 139 2.28 6.87 16.73
C TYR A 139 1.99 5.64 17.63
N GLY A 140 0.89 4.94 17.35
CA GLY A 140 0.47 3.76 18.08
C GLY A 140 1.45 2.59 18.02
N PHE A 141 2.05 2.38 16.85
CA PHE A 141 3.09 1.37 16.63
C PHE A 141 4.35 1.70 17.40
N ALA A 142 4.81 2.96 17.34
CA ALA A 142 5.96 3.42 18.12
C ALA A 142 5.74 3.30 19.64
N LYS A 143 4.50 3.50 20.11
CA LYS A 143 4.12 3.38 21.54
C LYS A 143 3.64 2.00 21.96
N LYS A 144 3.63 1.00 21.07
CA LYS A 144 3.19 -0.38 21.34
C LYS A 144 1.79 -0.49 21.95
N LYS A 145 0.89 0.43 21.62
CA LYS A 145 -0.47 0.47 22.21
C LYS A 145 -1.42 -0.45 21.44
N ILE A 146 -1.99 -1.45 22.13
CA ILE A 146 -2.88 -2.46 21.54
C ILE A 146 -4.12 -1.88 20.83
N GLN A 147 -4.62 -0.72 21.27
CA GLN A 147 -5.74 -0.05 20.59
C GLN A 147 -5.45 0.21 19.11
N TYR A 148 -4.20 0.57 18.76
CA TYR A 148 -3.83 0.86 17.38
C TYR A 148 -3.58 -0.40 16.54
N TYR A 149 -3.37 -1.56 17.17
CA TYR A 149 -3.44 -2.84 16.47
C TYR A 149 -4.87 -3.09 15.94
N TYR A 150 -5.89 -2.80 16.75
CA TYR A 150 -7.29 -2.93 16.29
C TYR A 150 -7.63 -1.87 15.24
N VAL A 151 -7.23 -0.61 15.45
CA VAL A 151 -7.45 0.46 14.46
C VAL A 151 -6.80 0.12 13.13
N SER A 152 -5.55 -0.34 13.12
CA SER A 152 -4.87 -0.72 11.88
C SER A 152 -5.50 -1.94 11.21
N THR A 153 -5.89 -2.96 11.98
CA THR A 153 -6.61 -4.11 11.41
C THR A 153 -7.91 -3.67 10.74
N VAL A 154 -8.73 -2.86 11.42
CA VAL A 154 -9.98 -2.33 10.86
C VAL A 154 -9.72 -1.46 9.64
N PHE A 155 -8.74 -0.57 9.70
CA PHE A 155 -8.36 0.30 8.60
C PHE A 155 -8.00 -0.50 7.35
N PHE A 156 -7.11 -1.49 7.46
CA PHE A 156 -6.71 -2.31 6.31
C PHE A 156 -7.86 -3.19 5.79
N VAL A 157 -8.76 -3.69 6.65
CA VAL A 157 -9.98 -4.37 6.19
C VAL A 157 -10.87 -3.42 5.39
N LEU A 158 -11.08 -2.19 5.87
CA LEU A 158 -11.87 -1.19 5.16
C LEU A 158 -11.23 -0.80 3.84
N VAL A 159 -9.91 -0.69 3.78
CA VAL A 159 -9.17 -0.45 2.52
C VAL A 159 -9.38 -1.61 1.55
N ILE A 160 -9.24 -2.86 1.99
CA ILE A 160 -9.50 -4.04 1.13
C ILE A 160 -10.93 -4.02 0.59
N MET A 161 -11.92 -3.79 1.45
CA MET A 161 -13.32 -3.70 1.05
C MET A 161 -13.54 -2.56 0.05
N ASN A 162 -12.99 -1.37 0.34
CA ASN A 162 -13.05 -0.21 -0.55
C ASN A 162 -12.46 -0.52 -1.92
N THR A 163 -11.26 -1.10 -1.95
CA THR A 163 -10.58 -1.54 -3.17
C THR A 163 -11.49 -2.48 -3.95
N LEU A 164 -11.98 -3.57 -3.33
CA LEU A 164 -12.87 -4.56 -3.97
C LEU A 164 -14.14 -3.93 -4.56
N THR A 165 -14.78 -2.99 -3.88
CA THR A 165 -15.96 -2.28 -4.43
C THR A 165 -15.59 -1.31 -5.55
N SER A 166 -14.41 -0.72 -5.49
CA SER A 166 -13.98 0.32 -6.43
C SER A 166 -13.65 -0.22 -7.81
N ILE A 167 -13.09 -1.44 -7.93
CA ILE A 167 -12.81 -2.03 -9.25
C ILE A 167 -14.07 -2.25 -10.08
N PHE A 168 -15.18 -2.67 -9.45
CA PHE A 168 -16.43 -2.90 -10.17
C PHE A 168 -16.97 -1.59 -10.76
N THR A 169 -16.77 -0.49 -10.06
CA THR A 169 -17.26 0.82 -10.49
C THR A 169 -16.34 1.43 -11.55
N LEU A 170 -15.03 1.50 -11.30
CA LEU A 170 -14.04 2.10 -12.21
C LEU A 170 -13.93 1.40 -13.56
N ARG A 171 -14.10 0.07 -13.58
CA ARG A 171 -14.01 -0.71 -14.81
C ARG A 171 -15.07 -0.33 -15.84
N LEU A 172 -16.20 0.23 -15.41
CA LEU A 172 -17.28 0.68 -16.29
C LEU A 172 -16.98 2.04 -16.95
N TYR A 173 -16.13 2.86 -16.31
CA TYR A 173 -15.84 4.23 -16.77
C TYR A 173 -14.53 4.35 -17.55
N THR A 174 -13.78 3.26 -17.71
CA THR A 174 -12.45 3.29 -18.33
C THR A 174 -12.28 2.20 -19.38
N THR A 175 -11.62 2.54 -20.49
CA THR A 175 -11.37 1.65 -21.63
C THR A 175 -9.88 1.65 -22.00
N GLY A 176 -9.47 0.70 -22.85
CA GLY A 176 -8.09 0.59 -23.36
C GLY A 176 -7.01 0.38 -22.30
N VAL A 177 -5.81 0.89 -22.58
CA VAL A 177 -4.62 0.76 -21.72
C VAL A 177 -4.85 1.32 -20.31
N LEU A 178 -5.66 2.37 -20.17
CA LEU A 178 -5.99 2.95 -18.87
C LEU A 178 -6.76 1.96 -17.98
N ARG A 179 -7.69 1.18 -18.57
CA ARG A 179 -8.42 0.13 -17.85
C ARG A 179 -7.48 -0.96 -17.35
N ASP A 180 -6.52 -1.35 -18.18
CA ASP A 180 -5.56 -2.40 -17.84
C ASP A 180 -4.58 -1.94 -16.76
N LEU A 181 -4.11 -0.69 -16.81
CA LEU A 181 -3.33 -0.07 -15.75
C LEU A 181 -4.10 -0.01 -14.42
N ILE A 182 -5.39 0.36 -14.45
CA ILE A 182 -6.23 0.40 -13.26
C ILE A 182 -6.41 -1.01 -12.67
N ASN A 183 -6.70 -2.01 -13.50
CA ASN A 183 -6.86 -3.39 -13.06
C ASN A 183 -5.57 -3.96 -12.46
N TYR A 184 -4.43 -3.68 -13.10
CA TYR A 184 -3.12 -4.06 -12.62
C TYR A 184 -2.80 -3.43 -11.26
N SER A 185 -2.98 -2.10 -11.17
CA SER A 185 -2.76 -1.33 -9.94
C SER A 185 -3.66 -1.82 -8.81
N PHE A 186 -4.93 -2.10 -9.12
CA PHE A 186 -5.87 -2.68 -8.18
C PHE A 186 -5.39 -4.02 -7.62
N ALA A 187 -4.96 -4.95 -8.49
CA ALA A 187 -4.51 -6.27 -8.06
C ALA A 187 -3.31 -6.16 -7.12
N LEU A 188 -2.36 -5.26 -7.44
CA LEU A 188 -1.21 -5.01 -6.59
C LEU A 188 -1.58 -4.38 -5.26
N VAL A 189 -2.43 -3.34 -5.26
CA VAL A 189 -2.91 -2.70 -4.03
C VAL A 189 -3.64 -3.71 -3.15
N LEU A 190 -4.47 -4.58 -3.71
CA LEU A 190 -5.16 -5.63 -2.96
C LEU A 190 -4.18 -6.60 -2.31
N LEU A 191 -3.23 -7.13 -3.08
CA LEU A 191 -2.19 -8.04 -2.57
C LEU A 191 -1.33 -7.39 -1.49
N LEU A 192 -1.00 -6.11 -1.65
CA LEU A 192 -0.21 -5.35 -0.67
C LEU A 192 -0.99 -5.18 0.64
N ASN A 193 -2.27 -4.81 0.57
CA ASN A 193 -3.11 -4.66 1.76
C ASN A 193 -3.34 -6.01 2.46
N VAL A 194 -3.57 -7.09 1.71
CA VAL A 194 -3.70 -8.46 2.26
C VAL A 194 -2.41 -8.92 2.94
N SER A 195 -1.25 -8.65 2.32
CA SER A 195 0.05 -8.98 2.91
C SER A 195 0.30 -8.17 4.20
N THR A 196 -0.09 -6.90 4.18
CA THR A 196 0.06 -5.99 5.34
C THR A 196 -0.81 -6.42 6.51
N ILE A 197 -2.08 -6.77 6.28
CA ILE A 197 -2.95 -7.24 7.36
C ILE A 197 -2.48 -8.58 7.92
N ILE A 198 -2.05 -9.53 7.07
CA ILE A 198 -1.47 -10.81 7.54
C ILE A 198 -0.25 -10.55 8.42
N PHE A 199 0.62 -9.63 8.01
CA PHE A 199 1.77 -9.23 8.82
C PHE A 199 1.34 -8.62 10.16
N ILE A 200 0.42 -7.65 10.18
CA ILE A 200 -0.07 -7.03 11.43
C ILE A 200 -0.66 -8.10 12.36
N LEU A 201 -1.49 -9.00 11.85
CA LEU A 201 -2.10 -10.09 12.62
C LEU A 201 -1.03 -11.01 13.24
N SER A 202 0.02 -11.34 12.49
CA SER A 202 1.16 -12.13 13.00
C SER A 202 1.93 -11.45 14.14
N LYS A 203 1.83 -10.11 14.23
CA LYS A 203 2.53 -9.29 15.23
C LYS A 203 1.67 -8.89 16.42
N LYS A 204 0.50 -9.51 16.64
CA LYS A 204 -0.33 -9.23 17.82
C LYS A 204 0.45 -9.28 19.15
N TYR A 205 1.39 -10.23 19.28
CA TYR A 205 2.22 -10.37 20.49
C TYR A 205 3.07 -9.13 20.82
N TYR A 206 3.54 -8.40 19.80
CA TYR A 206 4.32 -7.16 19.96
C TYR A 206 3.56 -6.08 20.72
N PHE A 207 2.24 -6.01 20.56
CA PHE A 207 1.39 -5.01 21.21
C PHE A 207 0.90 -5.42 22.60
N LEU A 208 1.02 -6.70 22.96
CA LEU A 208 0.56 -7.24 24.24
C LEU A 208 1.65 -7.19 25.33
N HIS A 209 2.92 -7.17 24.93
CA HIS A 209 4.05 -7.27 25.87
C HIS A 209 4.85 -5.96 25.90
N PRO A 210 5.13 -5.39 27.09
CA PRO A 210 5.87 -4.13 27.21
C PRO A 210 7.34 -4.23 26.73
N LYS A 211 7.95 -5.40 26.93
CA LYS A 211 9.36 -5.70 26.58
C LYS A 211 9.48 -7.08 25.91
N PRO A 212 9.00 -7.24 24.67
CA PRO A 212 9.19 -8.49 23.96
C PRO A 212 10.67 -8.63 23.60
N GLU A 213 11.30 -9.75 23.96
CA GLU A 213 12.57 -10.14 23.35
C GLU A 213 12.33 -10.40 21.87
N TYR A 214 12.95 -9.58 21.01
CA TYR A 214 12.64 -9.60 19.59
C TYR A 214 13.83 -10.10 18.79
N HIS A 215 13.70 -11.34 18.32
CA HIS A 215 14.55 -11.86 17.26
C HIS A 215 13.87 -11.60 15.91
N VAL A 216 14.66 -11.25 14.89
CA VAL A 216 14.16 -11.07 13.52
C VAL A 216 13.56 -12.41 13.06
N SER A 217 12.23 -12.46 13.02
CA SER A 217 11.51 -13.67 12.67
C SER A 217 11.46 -13.86 11.15
N SER A 218 11.26 -15.09 10.70
CA SER A 218 11.07 -15.38 9.26
C SER A 218 9.90 -14.60 8.67
N THR A 219 8.87 -14.30 9.46
CA THR A 219 7.72 -13.47 9.04
C THR A 219 8.12 -12.02 8.73
N ASP A 220 9.08 -11.45 9.46
CA ASP A 220 9.58 -10.09 9.18
C ASP A 220 10.32 -10.07 7.83
N LYS A 221 11.20 -11.06 7.61
CA LYS A 221 11.95 -11.18 6.35
C LYS A 221 11.02 -11.38 5.15
N LEU A 222 10.04 -12.27 5.29
CA LEU A 222 9.05 -12.55 4.25
C LEU A 222 8.23 -11.31 3.91
N PHE A 223 7.79 -10.54 4.93
CA PHE A 223 7.06 -9.30 4.71
C PHE A 223 7.91 -8.26 3.97
N VAL A 224 9.16 -8.06 4.39
CA VAL A 224 10.06 -7.09 3.74
C VAL A 224 10.35 -7.49 2.30
N ILE A 225 10.70 -8.75 2.04
CA ILE A 225 10.95 -9.25 0.68
C ILE A 225 9.68 -9.11 -0.19
N GLY A 226 8.52 -9.53 0.33
CA GLY A 226 7.25 -9.41 -0.37
C GLY A 226 6.92 -7.96 -0.71
N LEU A 227 7.08 -7.04 0.24
CA LEU A 227 6.84 -5.61 0.02
C LEU A 227 7.80 -5.05 -1.04
N THR A 228 9.09 -5.38 -0.99
CA THR A 228 10.06 -4.96 -2.01
C THR A 228 9.70 -5.47 -3.40
N ILE A 229 9.35 -6.76 -3.54
CA ILE A 229 8.93 -7.36 -4.80
C ILE A 229 7.68 -6.66 -5.35
N MET A 230 6.70 -6.38 -4.49
CA MET A 230 5.48 -5.67 -4.88
C MET A 230 5.75 -4.26 -5.40
N TRP A 231 6.70 -3.54 -4.79
CA TRP A 231 7.13 -2.22 -5.29
C TRP A 231 7.84 -2.30 -6.64
N ILE A 232 8.69 -3.32 -6.85
CA ILE A 232 9.34 -3.54 -8.15
C ILE A 232 8.29 -3.79 -9.24
N PHE A 233 7.32 -4.66 -8.97
CA PHE A 233 6.21 -4.89 -9.90
C PHE A 233 5.41 -3.60 -10.13
N LEU A 234 5.05 -2.88 -9.08
CA LEU A 234 4.30 -1.62 -9.21
C LEU A 234 5.01 -0.61 -10.12
N MET A 235 6.30 -0.37 -9.90
CA MET A 235 7.10 0.55 -10.72
C MET A 235 7.25 0.04 -12.15
N GLY A 236 7.53 -1.25 -12.34
CA GLY A 236 7.65 -1.86 -13.65
C GLY A 236 6.35 -1.79 -14.46
N GLY A 237 5.21 -2.04 -13.83
CA GLY A 237 3.90 -1.95 -14.47
C GLY A 237 3.51 -0.51 -14.80
N ILE A 238 3.77 0.45 -13.91
CA ILE A 238 3.54 1.89 -14.21
C ILE A 238 4.36 2.33 -15.41
N LEU A 239 5.64 1.94 -15.49
CA LEU A 239 6.47 2.25 -16.66
C LEU A 239 5.97 1.56 -17.93
N TYR A 240 5.63 0.28 -17.86
CA TYR A 240 5.13 -0.49 -19.00
C TYR A 240 3.82 0.08 -19.56
N TYR A 241 2.81 0.25 -18.71
CA TYR A 241 1.52 0.81 -19.13
C TYR A 241 1.62 2.30 -19.45
N GLY A 242 2.51 3.04 -18.81
CA GLY A 242 2.82 4.43 -19.16
C GLY A 242 3.37 4.53 -20.58
N ASN A 243 4.31 3.65 -20.95
CA ASN A 243 4.81 3.61 -22.32
C ASN A 243 3.73 3.18 -23.32
N ALA A 244 2.97 2.13 -23.00
CA ALA A 244 1.87 1.69 -23.86
C ALA A 244 0.80 2.77 -24.05
N PHE A 245 0.54 3.58 -23.01
CA PHE A 245 -0.37 4.71 -23.11
C PHE A 245 0.19 5.80 -24.03
N LEU A 246 1.48 6.10 -23.94
CA LEU A 246 2.14 7.03 -24.85
C LEU A 246 2.10 6.52 -26.29
N ASP A 247 2.46 5.26 -26.53
CA ASP A 247 2.44 4.64 -27.86
C ASP A 247 1.03 4.69 -28.47
N GLN A 248 0.01 4.34 -27.68
CA GLN A 248 -1.38 4.42 -28.13
C GLN A 248 -1.80 5.87 -28.41
N SER A 249 -1.41 6.81 -27.56
CA SER A 249 -1.73 8.23 -27.74
C SER A 249 -1.05 8.80 -28.99
N PHE A 250 0.20 8.44 -29.26
CA PHE A 250 0.90 8.85 -30.48
C PHE A 250 0.22 8.27 -31.73
N ALA A 251 -0.13 6.98 -31.71
CA ALA A 251 -0.85 6.38 -32.83
C ALA A 251 -2.22 7.04 -33.07
N GLU A 252 -2.96 7.39 -32.02
CA GLU A 252 -4.22 8.15 -32.15
C GLU A 252 -4.00 9.55 -32.71
N VAL A 253 -2.93 10.25 -32.29
CA VAL A 253 -2.58 11.56 -32.84
C VAL A 253 -2.17 11.46 -34.30
N ASP A 254 -1.35 10.49 -34.70
CA ASP A 254 -0.90 10.32 -36.08
C ASP A 254 -2.09 10.07 -37.03
N VAL A 255 -3.03 9.22 -36.62
CA VAL A 255 -4.27 8.99 -37.38
C VAL A 255 -5.10 10.27 -37.47
N LEU A 256 -5.24 11.02 -36.37
CA LEU A 256 -5.96 12.29 -36.38
C LEU A 256 -5.26 13.34 -37.27
N VAL A 257 -3.93 13.37 -37.30
CA VAL A 257 -3.17 14.26 -38.17
C VAL A 257 -3.42 13.92 -39.63
N GLU A 258 -3.36 12.64 -40.00
CA GLU A 258 -3.64 12.18 -41.36
C GLU A 258 -5.09 12.47 -41.77
N ASP A 259 -6.06 12.19 -40.89
CA ASP A 259 -7.48 12.41 -41.16
C ASP A 259 -7.84 13.89 -41.31
N LEU A 260 -7.19 14.77 -40.53
CA LEU A 260 -7.47 16.20 -40.50
C LEU A 260 -6.58 17.01 -41.44
N TYR A 261 -5.56 16.38 -42.06
CA TYR A 261 -4.69 17.02 -43.02
C TYR A 261 -5.53 17.59 -44.18
N GLU A 262 -5.29 18.85 -44.54
CA GLU A 262 -6.03 19.63 -45.56
C GLU A 262 -7.52 19.92 -45.27
N ARG A 263 -8.06 19.51 -44.11
CA ARG A 263 -9.43 19.89 -43.72
C ARG A 263 -9.48 21.30 -43.21
N SER A 264 -10.47 22.05 -43.69
CA SER A 264 -10.78 23.39 -43.16
C SER A 264 -11.21 23.35 -41.70
N VAL A 265 -11.17 24.51 -41.02
CA VAL A 265 -11.65 24.65 -39.64
C VAL A 265 -13.09 24.12 -39.48
N LEU A 266 -13.98 24.42 -40.43
CA LEU A 266 -15.38 23.97 -40.37
C LEU A 266 -15.52 22.45 -40.53
N GLU A 267 -14.74 21.84 -41.43
CA GLU A 267 -14.73 20.38 -41.62
C GLU A 267 -14.14 19.67 -40.39
N THR A 268 -13.13 20.27 -39.76
CA THR A 268 -12.54 19.81 -38.51
C THR A 268 -13.56 19.82 -37.37
N VAL A 269 -14.36 20.90 -37.24
CA VAL A 269 -15.46 20.95 -36.26
C VAL A 269 -16.46 19.83 -36.48
N ASN A 270 -16.87 19.62 -37.73
CA ASN A 270 -17.82 18.57 -38.07
C ASN A 270 -17.25 17.17 -37.79
N TYR A 271 -15.98 16.91 -38.12
CA TYR A 271 -15.33 15.63 -37.88
C TYR A 271 -15.15 15.35 -36.38
N CYS A 272 -14.53 16.29 -35.66
CA CYS A 272 -14.23 16.15 -34.25
C CYS A 272 -15.47 16.13 -33.37
N GLY A 273 -16.59 16.70 -33.82
CA GLY A 273 -17.89 16.60 -33.15
C GLY A 273 -18.39 15.16 -32.95
N TYR A 274 -17.96 14.23 -33.80
CA TYR A 274 -18.33 12.81 -33.72
C TYR A 274 -17.17 11.89 -33.32
N SER A 275 -15.98 12.44 -33.05
CA SER A 275 -14.80 11.66 -32.66
C SER A 275 -14.97 11.07 -31.25
N SER A 276 -14.48 9.85 -31.06
CA SER A 276 -14.43 9.19 -29.75
C SER A 276 -13.53 9.94 -28.75
N ASN A 277 -12.51 10.64 -29.25
CA ASN A 277 -11.55 11.41 -28.46
C ASN A 277 -11.64 12.90 -28.83
N ARG A 278 -12.84 13.46 -28.65
CA ARG A 278 -13.24 14.80 -29.08
C ARG A 278 -12.23 15.90 -28.70
N ASP A 279 -11.84 15.97 -27.42
CA ASP A 279 -10.91 17.00 -26.94
C ASP A 279 -9.52 16.90 -27.61
N LEU A 280 -9.01 15.69 -27.81
CA LEU A 280 -7.75 15.45 -28.52
C LEU A 280 -7.87 15.82 -30.00
N CYS A 281 -8.98 15.47 -30.64
CA CYS A 281 -9.26 15.81 -32.04
C CYS A 281 -9.29 17.33 -32.26
N PHE A 282 -10.00 18.08 -31.39
CA PHE A 282 -10.04 19.53 -31.46
C PHE A 282 -8.67 20.18 -31.20
N TYR A 283 -7.90 19.65 -30.25
CA TYR A 283 -6.53 20.10 -29.99
C TYR A 283 -5.62 19.91 -31.21
N VAL A 284 -5.60 18.70 -31.79
CA VAL A 284 -4.80 18.39 -32.98
C VAL A 284 -5.24 19.24 -34.18
N GLY A 285 -6.55 19.35 -34.40
CA GLY A 285 -7.13 20.16 -35.47
C GLY A 285 -6.76 21.64 -35.38
N ALA A 286 -6.72 22.19 -34.16
CA ALA A 286 -6.29 23.57 -33.92
C ALA A 286 -4.82 23.79 -34.27
N ILE A 287 -3.94 22.82 -33.96
CA ILE A 287 -2.51 22.89 -34.28
C ILE A 287 -2.26 22.77 -35.78
N ILE A 288 -2.97 21.86 -36.47
CA ILE A 288 -2.83 21.69 -37.93
C ILE A 288 -3.28 22.96 -38.65
N ASN A 289 -4.37 23.57 -38.20
CA ASN A 289 -4.92 24.77 -38.80
C ASN A 289 -4.34 26.06 -38.21
N LYS A 290 -3.24 26.04 -37.45
CA LYS A 290 -2.76 27.20 -36.67
C LYS A 290 -2.59 28.50 -37.47
N ASP A 291 -2.36 28.40 -38.78
CA ASP A 291 -2.18 29.54 -39.67
C ASP A 291 -3.52 30.18 -40.10
N ASP A 292 -4.67 29.51 -39.87
CA ASP A 292 -6.01 30.05 -40.07
C ASP A 292 -6.40 30.97 -38.89
N PRO A 293 -6.86 32.21 -39.15
CA PRO A 293 -7.29 33.13 -38.08
C PRO A 293 -8.42 32.59 -37.20
N ASN A 294 -9.17 31.59 -37.67
CA ASN A 294 -10.25 30.95 -36.93
C ASN A 294 -9.80 29.71 -36.14
N ALA A 295 -8.53 29.30 -36.22
CA ALA A 295 -8.03 28.10 -35.53
C ALA A 295 -8.23 28.16 -34.00
N LYS A 296 -8.19 29.36 -33.42
CA LYS A 296 -8.43 29.58 -32.00
C LYS A 296 -9.83 29.12 -31.55
N LEU A 297 -10.81 29.16 -32.45
CA LEU A 297 -12.17 28.69 -32.19
C LEU A 297 -12.23 27.17 -31.96
N LEU A 298 -11.28 26.40 -32.50
CA LEU A 298 -11.17 24.97 -32.25
C LEU A 298 -10.75 24.68 -30.79
N CYS A 299 -9.91 25.54 -30.21
CA CYS A 299 -9.51 25.41 -28.79
C CYS A 299 -10.69 25.57 -27.83
N ASP A 300 -11.70 26.39 -28.18
CA ASP A 300 -12.88 26.60 -27.34
C ASP A 300 -13.78 25.36 -27.22
N TYR A 301 -13.63 24.39 -28.13
CA TYR A 301 -14.35 23.12 -28.05
C TYR A 301 -13.67 22.05 -27.18
N VAL A 302 -12.46 22.35 -26.67
CA VAL A 302 -11.69 21.47 -25.77
C VAL A 302 -12.15 21.67 -24.32
N ASN A 303 -12.71 20.64 -23.69
CA ASN A 303 -13.27 20.74 -22.33
C ASN A 303 -12.21 20.51 -21.24
N LEU A 304 -11.18 19.70 -21.53
CA LEU A 304 -10.10 19.42 -20.60
C LEU A 304 -9.21 20.68 -20.39
N PRO A 305 -9.13 21.22 -19.16
CA PRO A 305 -8.41 22.48 -18.90
C PRO A 305 -6.93 22.46 -19.29
N TYR A 306 -6.30 21.28 -19.18
CA TYR A 306 -4.92 21.08 -19.59
C TYR A 306 -4.76 21.29 -21.11
N PHE A 307 -5.55 20.56 -21.92
CA PHE A 307 -5.49 20.67 -23.38
C PHE A 307 -5.98 22.02 -23.89
N HIS A 308 -6.99 22.63 -23.24
CA HIS A 308 -7.48 23.95 -23.65
C HIS A 308 -6.40 25.04 -23.49
N ASN A 309 -5.74 25.08 -22.33
CA ASN A 309 -4.68 26.06 -22.08
C ASN A 309 -3.47 25.86 -23.00
N ASP A 310 -3.10 24.59 -23.26
CA ASP A 310 -1.99 24.27 -24.16
C ASP A 310 -2.34 24.61 -25.62
N CYS A 311 -3.55 24.29 -26.07
CA CYS A 311 -4.08 24.65 -27.38
C CYS A 311 -3.99 26.17 -27.64
N LEU A 312 -4.50 26.95 -26.69
CA LEU A 312 -4.50 28.42 -26.80
C LEU A 312 -3.07 28.96 -26.91
N LYS A 313 -2.12 28.38 -26.18
CA LYS A 313 -0.71 28.76 -26.25
C LYS A 313 -0.13 28.42 -27.62
N SER A 314 -0.29 27.17 -28.07
CA SER A 314 0.28 26.67 -29.34
C SER A 314 -0.25 27.36 -30.59
N VAL A 315 -1.48 27.88 -30.57
CA VAL A 315 -2.08 28.61 -31.69
C VAL A 315 -1.80 30.12 -31.64
N SER A 316 -1.33 30.63 -30.49
CA SER A 316 -1.03 32.06 -30.31
C SER A 316 0.43 32.45 -30.56
N GLU A 317 1.33 31.46 -30.66
CA GLU A 317 2.75 31.60 -31.00
C GLU A 317 2.98 31.48 -32.51
#